data_AF-A0A328T0E7-F1
#
_entry.id   AF-A0A328T0E7-F1
#
_cell.length_a   1.000
_cell.length_b   1.000
_cell.length_c   1.000
_cell.angle_alpha   90.00
_cell.angle_beta   90.00
_cell.angle_gamma   90.00
#
_symmetry.space_group_name_H-M   'P 1'
#
loop_
_entity.id
_entity.type
_entity.pdbx_description
1 polymer ?
#
loop_
_entity_poly.entity_id
_entity_poly.type
_entity_poly.pdbx_seq_one_letter_code
_entity_poly.pdbx_strand_id
1 'polypeptide(L)'
;MKPLTPEGANPSPKPAIQAILSAFDHYEVVAMSAGHADKDMDDFIFRLIRNPAFPEKVDDIVVECGNSLYQPLLDRYIAGADVSLDDARKVWRNTTQPMCGVSGFYDQLFPLIRRINRTLPEPRKIRVLAGDPPIDWSKIRNHADLMRQDFSRDANIARVMERQVLSKHRTALMLFGVDHLFHDVKDSAVGKYERKYPGKTFVVAKHDGFGLGTPYEKYDRPFEKRMASWPSPSLVTLKGTWLADLLSKLPSTTYSMTTKKGPNGHDITTYVPNDIDKVTAKTVDAYLYLGPARLALSEAIPAYIFLDTKYVHELRRRARIVDNPVYDQSLPSHVFDTDHSRFLHAPPPAGSD
;
A
#
# COMPACT_ATOMS: atom_id res chain seq x y z
N MET A 1 5.29 -0.28 31.88
CA MET A 1 4.01 -0.39 31.14
C MET A 1 3.37 -1.74 31.45
N LYS A 2 2.04 -1.81 31.62
CA LYS A 2 1.27 -3.04 31.90
C LYS A 2 0.69 -3.61 30.59
N PRO A 3 0.42 -4.93 30.49
CA PRO A 3 -0.28 -5.48 29.33
C PRO A 3 -1.68 -4.87 29.21
N LEU A 4 -2.12 -4.64 27.98
CA LEU A 4 -3.49 -4.20 27.68
C LEU A 4 -4.46 -5.37 27.89
N THR A 5 -5.62 -5.09 28.50
CA THR A 5 -6.73 -6.04 28.60
C THR A 5 -7.82 -5.61 27.64
N PRO A 6 -7.91 -6.22 26.45
CA PRO A 6 -8.93 -5.86 25.48
C PRO A 6 -10.27 -6.54 25.79
N GLU A 7 -11.35 -5.82 25.53
CA GLU A 7 -12.74 -6.21 25.79
C GLU A 7 -13.53 -6.40 24.49
N GLY A 8 -14.56 -7.24 24.52
CA GLY A 8 -15.42 -7.52 23.36
C GLY A 8 -15.44 -9.00 22.98
N ALA A 9 -16.24 -9.33 21.95
CA ALA A 9 -16.42 -10.71 21.52
C ALA A 9 -15.17 -11.26 20.81
N ASN A 10 -15.08 -12.60 20.72
CA ASN A 10 -14.10 -13.23 19.85
C ASN A 10 -14.45 -12.95 18.37
N PRO A 11 -13.49 -12.51 17.54
CA PRO A 11 -13.67 -12.42 16.10
C PRO A 11 -14.08 -13.76 15.49
N SER A 12 -14.77 -13.70 14.36
CA SER A 12 -15.11 -14.87 13.54
C SER A 12 -14.22 -14.87 12.27
N PRO A 13 -13.03 -15.49 12.32
CA PRO A 13 -12.12 -15.50 11.18
C PRO A 13 -12.65 -16.37 10.05
N LYS A 14 -12.61 -15.81 8.84
CA LYS A 14 -12.97 -16.50 7.60
C LYS A 14 -11.75 -16.66 6.71
N PRO A 15 -11.66 -17.70 5.86
CA PRO A 15 -10.65 -17.78 4.81
C PRO A 15 -10.62 -16.49 3.97
N ALA A 16 -9.44 -15.84 3.91
CA ALA A 16 -9.36 -14.45 3.46
C ALA A 16 -9.79 -14.23 2.01
N ILE A 17 -9.37 -15.09 1.08
CA ILE A 17 -9.71 -14.94 -0.36
C ILE A 17 -11.23 -14.99 -0.56
N GLN A 18 -11.89 -15.97 0.02
CA GLN A 18 -13.35 -16.12 -0.08
C GLN A 18 -14.06 -14.92 0.55
N ALA A 19 -13.59 -14.46 1.71
CA ALA A 19 -14.19 -13.33 2.42
C ALA A 19 -14.05 -12.01 1.64
N ILE A 20 -12.88 -11.75 1.04
CA ILE A 20 -12.66 -10.56 0.18
C ILE A 20 -13.54 -10.62 -1.07
N LEU A 21 -13.58 -11.76 -1.76
CA LEU A 21 -14.44 -11.91 -2.94
C LEU A 21 -15.93 -11.75 -2.61
N SER A 22 -16.35 -12.20 -1.43
CA SER A 22 -17.73 -12.02 -0.95
C SER A 22 -18.03 -10.56 -0.57
N ALA A 23 -17.04 -9.76 -0.21
CA ALA A 23 -17.26 -8.34 0.10
C ALA A 23 -17.76 -7.58 -1.14
N PHE A 24 -17.31 -7.95 -2.34
CA PHE A 24 -17.82 -7.36 -3.60
C PHE A 24 -19.31 -7.62 -3.87
N ASP A 25 -19.99 -8.49 -3.10
CA ASP A 25 -21.44 -8.66 -3.17
C ASP A 25 -22.22 -7.49 -2.54
N HIS A 26 -21.54 -6.68 -1.73
CA HIS A 26 -22.14 -5.58 -0.95
C HIS A 26 -21.48 -4.23 -1.19
N TYR A 27 -20.24 -4.23 -1.69
CA TYR A 27 -19.42 -3.03 -1.85
C TYR A 27 -18.93 -2.90 -3.29
N GLU A 28 -18.90 -1.67 -3.80
CA GLU A 28 -18.30 -1.38 -5.11
C GLU A 28 -16.77 -1.37 -5.00
N VAL A 29 -16.22 -1.06 -3.83
CA VAL A 29 -14.78 -0.98 -3.61
C VAL A 29 -14.38 -1.86 -2.44
N VAL A 30 -13.39 -2.71 -2.64
CA VAL A 30 -12.62 -3.32 -1.54
C VAL A 30 -11.24 -2.70 -1.55
N ALA A 31 -10.86 -2.07 -0.45
CA ALA A 31 -9.58 -1.39 -0.31
C ALA A 31 -8.71 -2.13 0.70
N MET A 32 -7.48 -2.47 0.31
CA MET A 32 -6.55 -3.17 1.21
C MET A 32 -5.11 -2.75 1.02
N SER A 33 -4.28 -3.03 2.04
CA SER A 33 -2.84 -2.75 2.00
C SER A 33 -2.19 -3.23 0.70
N ALA A 34 -1.35 -2.41 0.09
CA ALA A 34 -0.38 -2.91 -0.89
C ALA A 34 0.78 -3.62 -0.16
N GLY A 35 1.57 -4.41 -0.89
CA GLY A 35 2.70 -5.13 -0.29
C GLY A 35 3.76 -4.19 0.28
N HIS A 36 4.22 -3.18 -0.48
CA HIS A 36 5.27 -2.27 0.00
C HIS A 36 6.46 -3.04 0.60
N ALA A 37 7.03 -3.94 -0.21
CA ALA A 37 8.02 -4.96 0.15
C ALA A 37 7.60 -5.99 1.21
N ASP A 38 6.32 -6.08 1.58
CA ASP A 38 5.77 -7.25 2.26
C ASP A 38 5.52 -8.35 1.22
N LYS A 39 6.38 -9.37 1.25
CA LYS A 39 6.30 -10.50 0.32
C LYS A 39 5.06 -11.36 0.58
N ASP A 40 4.61 -11.49 1.81
CA ASP A 40 3.43 -12.29 2.13
C ASP A 40 2.17 -11.61 1.60
N MET A 41 2.10 -10.28 1.68
CA MET A 41 1.02 -9.50 1.10
C MET A 41 1.05 -9.54 -0.44
N ASP A 42 2.22 -9.45 -1.06
CA ASP A 42 2.37 -9.64 -2.52
C ASP A 42 1.87 -11.02 -2.97
N ASP A 43 2.33 -12.08 -2.29
CA ASP A 43 1.93 -13.45 -2.59
C ASP A 43 0.43 -13.67 -2.37
N PHE A 44 -0.15 -13.04 -1.34
CA PHE A 44 -1.58 -13.03 -1.10
C PHE A 44 -2.36 -12.34 -2.23
N ILE A 45 -1.94 -11.14 -2.65
CA ILE A 45 -2.56 -10.40 -3.76
C ILE A 45 -2.51 -11.24 -5.05
N PHE A 46 -1.38 -11.87 -5.34
CA PHE A 46 -1.27 -12.73 -6.52
C PHE A 46 -2.18 -13.97 -6.45
N ARG A 47 -2.36 -14.57 -5.26
CA ARG A 47 -3.32 -15.69 -5.08
C ARG A 47 -4.76 -15.23 -5.24
N LEU A 48 -5.11 -14.05 -4.73
CA LEU A 48 -6.44 -13.44 -4.87
C LEU A 48 -6.77 -13.18 -6.34
N ILE A 49 -5.87 -12.51 -7.09
CA ILE A 49 -6.08 -12.15 -8.50
C ILE A 49 -6.13 -13.39 -9.40
N ARG A 50 -5.38 -14.45 -9.07
CA ARG A 50 -5.42 -15.73 -9.80
C ARG A 50 -6.67 -16.56 -9.52
N ASN A 51 -7.47 -16.22 -8.50
CA ASN A 51 -8.69 -16.94 -8.23
C ASN A 51 -9.66 -16.76 -9.43
N PRO A 52 -10.21 -17.85 -10.01
CA PRO A 52 -11.07 -17.75 -11.19
C PRO A 52 -12.37 -16.96 -10.94
N ALA A 53 -12.81 -16.82 -9.68
CA ALA A 53 -13.95 -15.98 -9.33
C ALA A 53 -13.62 -14.48 -9.25
N PHE A 54 -12.33 -14.10 -9.25
CA PHE A 54 -11.90 -12.70 -9.19
C PHE A 54 -12.42 -11.85 -10.36
N PRO A 55 -12.21 -12.20 -11.65
CA PRO A 55 -12.74 -11.42 -12.77
C PRO A 55 -14.27 -11.41 -12.87
N GLU A 56 -14.96 -12.29 -12.13
CA GLU A 56 -16.42 -12.26 -12.05
C GLU A 56 -16.93 -11.15 -11.13
N LYS A 57 -16.07 -10.64 -10.23
CA LYS A 57 -16.40 -9.71 -9.15
C LYS A 57 -15.70 -8.35 -9.24
N VAL A 58 -14.62 -8.25 -10.01
CA VAL A 58 -13.74 -7.07 -10.00
C VAL A 58 -13.47 -6.59 -11.43
N ASP A 59 -13.83 -5.33 -11.68
CA ASP A 59 -13.62 -4.69 -12.98
C ASP A 59 -12.27 -3.95 -13.07
N ASP A 60 -11.84 -3.34 -11.96
CA ASP A 60 -10.63 -2.51 -11.89
C ASP A 60 -9.72 -2.92 -10.71
N ILE A 61 -8.40 -2.88 -10.94
CA ILE A 61 -7.39 -2.87 -9.87
C ILE A 61 -6.75 -1.49 -9.86
N VAL A 62 -6.84 -0.79 -8.74
CA VAL A 62 -6.29 0.55 -8.58
C VAL A 62 -5.03 0.47 -7.72
N VAL A 63 -3.92 0.94 -8.26
CA VAL A 63 -2.59 0.78 -7.63
C VAL A 63 -2.00 2.11 -7.21
N GLU A 64 -1.41 2.12 -6.01
CA GLU A 64 -0.68 3.28 -5.50
C GLU A 64 0.50 3.67 -6.38
N CYS A 65 1.34 2.69 -6.73
CA CYS A 65 2.53 2.93 -7.53
C CYS A 65 2.22 2.84 -9.02
N GLY A 66 1.40 3.76 -9.49
CA GLY A 66 1.17 3.95 -10.91
C GLY A 66 1.00 5.43 -11.21
N ASN A 67 1.93 6.01 -11.95
CA ASN A 67 1.84 7.40 -12.38
C ASN A 67 0.75 7.56 -13.44
N SER A 68 -0.30 8.31 -13.07
CA SER A 68 -1.49 8.55 -13.89
C SER A 68 -1.22 9.27 -15.22
N LEU A 69 -0.07 9.94 -15.39
CA LEU A 69 0.39 10.46 -16.68
C LEU A 69 0.46 9.36 -17.74
N TYR A 70 0.82 8.14 -17.34
CA TYR A 70 1.00 6.99 -18.21
C TYR A 70 -0.23 6.09 -18.31
N GLN A 71 -1.41 6.52 -17.84
CA GLN A 71 -2.64 5.71 -17.90
C GLN A 71 -2.96 5.19 -19.32
N PRO A 72 -2.87 6.00 -20.40
CA PRO A 72 -3.11 5.48 -21.76
C PRO A 72 -2.12 4.38 -22.19
N LEU A 73 -0.87 4.46 -21.73
CA LEU A 73 0.14 3.43 -21.97
C LEU A 73 -0.19 2.15 -21.21
N LEU A 74 -0.58 2.29 -19.93
CA LEU A 74 -1.00 1.18 -19.08
C LEU A 74 -2.23 0.47 -19.64
N ASP A 75 -3.25 1.21 -20.06
CA ASP A 75 -4.47 0.65 -20.65
C ASP A 75 -4.14 -0.20 -21.88
N ARG A 76 -3.32 0.32 -22.81
CA ARG A 76 -2.87 -0.43 -23.99
C ARG A 76 -2.11 -1.68 -23.62
N TYR A 77 -1.19 -1.59 -22.64
CA TYR A 77 -0.42 -2.74 -22.18
C TYR A 77 -1.35 -3.81 -21.57
N ILE A 78 -2.26 -3.44 -20.68
CA ILE A 78 -3.16 -4.40 -20.01
C ILE A 78 -4.17 -5.02 -20.98
N ALA A 79 -4.62 -4.27 -21.99
CA ALA A 79 -5.53 -4.74 -23.03
C ALA A 79 -4.89 -5.70 -24.04
N GLY A 80 -3.56 -5.88 -24.01
CA GLY A 80 -2.86 -6.81 -24.89
C GLY A 80 -2.29 -6.20 -26.17
N ALA A 81 -2.29 -4.87 -26.31
CA ALA A 81 -1.67 -4.20 -27.46
C ALA A 81 -0.16 -4.44 -27.52
N ASP A 82 0.46 -4.17 -28.67
CA ASP A 82 1.91 -4.23 -28.84
C ASP A 82 2.60 -3.08 -28.08
N VAL A 83 2.90 -3.36 -26.81
CA VAL A 83 3.58 -2.48 -25.85
C VAL A 83 4.49 -3.39 -25.04
N SER A 84 5.79 -3.07 -25.02
CA SER A 84 6.78 -3.84 -24.28
C SER A 84 6.61 -3.65 -22.76
N LEU A 85 7.10 -4.61 -21.97
CA LEU A 85 7.19 -4.41 -20.51
C LEU A 85 8.13 -3.24 -20.16
N ASP A 86 9.18 -3.04 -20.96
CA ASP A 86 10.14 -1.94 -20.79
C ASP A 86 9.48 -0.56 -20.95
N ASP A 87 8.50 -0.44 -21.84
CA ASP A 87 7.69 0.77 -21.93
C ASP A 87 6.73 0.89 -20.75
N ALA A 88 6.02 -0.18 -20.40
CA ALA A 88 5.08 -0.18 -19.28
C ALA A 88 5.75 0.17 -17.94
N ARG A 89 7.04 -0.17 -17.76
CA ARG A 89 7.87 0.21 -16.59
C ARG A 89 7.82 1.67 -16.22
N LYS A 90 7.61 2.57 -17.19
CA LYS A 90 7.44 4.00 -16.94
C LYS A 90 6.33 4.29 -15.93
N VAL A 91 5.30 3.44 -15.86
CA VAL A 91 4.14 3.61 -14.96
C VAL A 91 4.56 3.55 -13.48
N TRP A 92 5.34 2.56 -13.04
CA TRP A 92 5.74 2.44 -11.62
C TRP A 92 7.15 2.97 -11.32
N ARG A 93 8.00 3.15 -12.34
CA ARG A 93 9.34 3.74 -12.17
C ARG A 93 9.36 5.27 -12.21
N ASN A 94 8.33 5.92 -12.74
CA ASN A 94 8.25 7.38 -12.80
C ASN A 94 7.19 7.94 -11.86
N THR A 95 6.99 7.38 -10.68
CA THR A 95 6.06 7.90 -9.68
C THR A 95 6.66 9.04 -8.85
N THR A 96 5.85 9.66 -8.01
CA THR A 96 6.27 10.61 -6.97
C THR A 96 6.98 9.91 -5.79
N GLN A 97 6.85 8.58 -5.70
CA GLN A 97 7.28 7.72 -4.60
C GLN A 97 8.42 6.80 -5.03
N PRO A 98 9.69 7.05 -4.65
CA PRO A 98 10.85 6.29 -5.15
C PRO A 98 10.80 4.78 -4.90
N MET A 99 10.22 4.35 -3.77
CA MET A 99 10.07 2.93 -3.40
C MET A 99 9.29 2.12 -4.44
N CYS A 100 8.35 2.75 -5.14
CA CYS A 100 7.58 2.11 -6.20
C CYS A 100 8.47 1.54 -7.31
N GLY A 101 9.54 2.26 -7.63
CA GLY A 101 10.41 1.96 -8.75
C GLY A 101 11.47 0.90 -8.46
N VAL A 102 11.60 0.46 -7.21
CA VAL A 102 12.54 -0.57 -6.76
C VAL A 102 11.86 -1.87 -6.29
N SER A 103 10.52 -1.92 -6.30
CA SER A 103 9.76 -3.15 -6.04
C SER A 103 9.62 -3.98 -7.32
N GLY A 104 9.78 -5.30 -7.17
CA GLY A 104 9.51 -6.29 -8.22
C GLY A 104 8.04 -6.71 -8.30
N PHE A 105 7.18 -6.22 -7.41
CA PHE A 105 5.75 -6.52 -7.40
C PHE A 105 5.06 -6.12 -8.71
N TYR A 106 5.26 -4.88 -9.18
CA TYR A 106 4.60 -4.36 -10.39
C TYR A 106 5.12 -4.99 -11.68
N ASP A 107 6.41 -5.38 -11.69
CA ASP A 107 7.01 -6.19 -12.76
C ASP A 107 6.35 -7.58 -12.88
N GLN A 108 5.68 -8.07 -11.85
CA GLN A 108 4.91 -9.33 -11.87
C GLN A 108 3.40 -9.09 -12.04
N LEU A 109 2.85 -8.09 -11.36
CA LEU A 109 1.42 -7.79 -11.35
C LEU A 109 0.88 -7.47 -12.74
N PHE A 110 1.50 -6.53 -13.46
CA PHE A 110 0.96 -6.10 -14.76
C PHE A 110 1.03 -7.20 -15.82
N PRO A 111 2.14 -7.96 -15.96
CA PRO A 111 2.15 -9.14 -16.84
C PRO A 111 1.15 -10.22 -16.44
N LEU A 112 0.92 -10.43 -15.14
CA LEU A 112 -0.07 -11.40 -14.66
C LEU A 112 -1.49 -10.99 -15.11
N ILE A 113 -1.88 -9.74 -14.88
CA ILE A 113 -3.20 -9.23 -15.27
C ILE A 113 -3.35 -9.25 -16.80
N ARG A 114 -2.33 -8.81 -17.55
CA ARG A 114 -2.31 -8.90 -19.02
C ARG A 114 -2.52 -10.34 -19.49
N ARG A 115 -1.91 -11.33 -18.81
CA ARG A 115 -2.07 -12.76 -19.14
C ARG A 115 -3.47 -13.27 -18.83
N ILE A 116 -4.03 -12.90 -17.68
CA ILE A 116 -5.41 -13.25 -17.29
C ILE A 116 -6.40 -12.67 -18.31
N ASN A 117 -6.26 -11.39 -18.69
CA ASN A 117 -7.13 -10.76 -19.67
C ASN A 117 -7.14 -11.42 -21.05
N ARG A 118 -6.08 -12.14 -21.43
CA ARG A 118 -6.05 -12.90 -22.69
C ARG A 118 -6.99 -14.10 -22.69
N THR A 119 -7.37 -14.61 -21.52
CA THR A 119 -8.28 -15.76 -21.40
C THR A 119 -9.72 -15.33 -21.13
N LEU A 120 -9.96 -14.03 -20.91
CA LEU A 120 -11.27 -13.50 -20.54
C LEU A 120 -11.98 -12.88 -21.75
N PRO A 121 -13.32 -13.00 -21.83
CA PRO A 121 -14.12 -12.24 -22.80
C PRO A 121 -14.04 -10.74 -22.48
N GLU A 122 -14.24 -9.88 -23.49
CA GLU A 122 -14.12 -8.41 -23.33
C GLU A 122 -14.85 -7.84 -22.10
N PRO A 123 -16.11 -8.22 -21.77
CA PRO A 123 -16.81 -7.65 -20.61
C PRO A 123 -16.22 -8.04 -19.25
N ARG A 124 -15.34 -9.04 -19.21
CA ARG A 124 -14.70 -9.56 -17.98
C ARG A 124 -13.25 -9.13 -17.84
N LYS A 125 -12.69 -8.42 -18.82
CA LYS A 125 -11.30 -7.98 -18.74
C LYS A 125 -11.13 -6.95 -17.63
N ILE A 126 -10.11 -7.19 -16.81
CA ILE A 126 -9.75 -6.34 -15.69
C ILE A 126 -8.91 -5.17 -16.21
N ARG A 127 -9.24 -3.96 -15.77
CA ARG A 127 -8.41 -2.78 -16.05
C ARG A 127 -7.49 -2.49 -14.87
N VAL A 128 -6.37 -1.82 -15.11
CA VAL A 128 -5.50 -1.33 -14.04
C VAL A 128 -5.47 0.19 -14.06
N LEU A 129 -5.75 0.81 -12.92
CA LEU A 129 -5.81 2.26 -12.78
C LEU A 129 -4.63 2.76 -11.93
N ALA A 130 -3.92 3.75 -12.46
CA ALA A 130 -2.76 4.39 -11.89
C ALA A 130 -3.19 5.48 -10.88
N GLY A 131 -2.89 5.29 -9.59
CA GLY A 131 -3.34 6.16 -8.50
C GLY A 131 -2.41 7.34 -8.17
N ASP A 132 -1.12 7.26 -8.52
CA ASP A 132 -0.13 8.30 -8.23
C ASP A 132 -0.36 9.55 -9.12
N PRO A 133 -0.16 10.77 -8.60
CA PRO A 133 -0.30 12.00 -9.38
C PRO A 133 0.57 12.01 -10.65
N PRO A 134 0.13 12.73 -11.70
CA PRO A 134 0.87 12.80 -12.94
C PRO A 134 2.18 13.57 -12.74
N ILE A 135 3.32 12.93 -12.98
CA ILE A 135 4.64 13.58 -12.95
C ILE A 135 5.48 13.22 -14.18
N ASP A 136 6.14 14.22 -14.75
CA ASP A 136 7.10 14.04 -15.84
C ASP A 136 8.50 14.42 -15.36
N TRP A 137 9.23 13.41 -14.86
CA TRP A 137 10.58 13.58 -14.32
C TRP A 137 11.59 14.17 -15.31
N SER A 138 11.35 14.09 -16.62
CA SER A 138 12.21 14.72 -17.63
C SER A 138 12.13 16.25 -17.61
N LYS A 139 11.04 16.80 -17.07
CA LYS A 139 10.82 18.25 -16.93
C LYS A 139 11.25 18.79 -15.57
N ILE A 140 11.48 17.93 -14.58
CA ILE A 140 11.89 18.33 -13.23
C ILE A 140 13.41 18.42 -13.18
N ARG A 141 13.97 19.63 -13.12
CA ARG A 141 15.44 19.83 -13.10
C ARG A 141 15.97 20.18 -11.72
N ASN A 142 15.14 20.78 -10.86
CA ASN A 142 15.50 21.25 -9.54
C ASN A 142 14.29 21.21 -8.59
N HIS A 143 14.53 21.48 -7.30
CA HIS A 143 13.48 21.46 -6.26
C HIS A 143 12.34 22.46 -6.55
N ALA A 144 12.62 23.61 -7.17
CA ALA A 144 11.56 24.57 -7.50
C ALA A 144 10.62 24.03 -8.60
N ASP A 145 11.11 23.26 -9.56
CA ASP A 145 10.27 22.58 -10.56
C ASP A 145 9.36 21.52 -9.92
N LEU A 146 9.91 20.81 -8.92
CA LEU A 146 9.19 19.84 -8.11
C LEU A 146 8.05 20.53 -7.34
N MET A 147 8.35 21.58 -6.56
CA MET A 147 7.36 22.29 -5.74
C MET A 147 6.21 22.95 -6.51
N ARG A 148 6.32 23.08 -7.85
CA ARG A 148 5.24 23.55 -8.72
C ARG A 148 4.24 22.46 -9.12
N GLN A 149 4.54 21.19 -8.88
CA GLN A 149 3.64 20.09 -9.17
C GLN A 149 2.57 19.96 -8.07
N ASP A 150 1.38 19.47 -8.44
CA ASP A 150 0.37 19.08 -7.47
C ASP A 150 0.65 17.65 -6.96
N PHE A 151 1.13 17.56 -5.72
CA PHE A 151 1.40 16.30 -5.03
C PHE A 151 0.29 15.85 -4.10
N SER A 152 -0.93 16.37 -4.24
CA SER A 152 -2.05 15.91 -3.42
C SER A 152 -2.44 14.49 -3.82
N ARG A 153 -1.71 13.50 -3.29
CA ARG A 153 -1.83 12.07 -3.62
C ARG A 153 -3.24 11.57 -3.36
N ASP A 154 -3.76 11.78 -2.15
CA ASP A 154 -5.12 11.36 -1.81
C ASP A 154 -6.21 12.07 -2.63
N ALA A 155 -6.01 13.35 -2.98
CA ALA A 155 -6.95 14.03 -3.87
C ALA A 155 -6.90 13.45 -5.29
N ASN A 156 -5.72 13.07 -5.79
CA ASN A 156 -5.59 12.41 -7.08
C ASN A 156 -6.22 11.01 -7.06
N ILE A 157 -5.94 10.20 -6.04
CA ILE A 157 -6.51 8.86 -5.87
C ILE A 157 -8.05 8.96 -5.82
N ALA A 158 -8.59 9.86 -4.99
CA ALA A 158 -10.03 10.10 -4.90
C ALA A 158 -10.60 10.49 -6.27
N ARG A 159 -9.96 11.42 -7.00
CA ARG A 159 -10.39 11.82 -8.35
C ARG A 159 -10.38 10.66 -9.35
N VAL A 160 -9.39 9.77 -9.30
CA VAL A 160 -9.34 8.56 -10.14
C VAL A 160 -10.52 7.65 -9.78
N MET A 161 -10.73 7.35 -8.51
CA MET A 161 -11.85 6.51 -8.04
C MET A 161 -13.20 7.08 -8.44
N GLU A 162 -13.44 8.36 -8.20
CA GLU A 162 -14.71 9.01 -8.55
C GLU A 162 -15.01 8.94 -10.04
N ARG A 163 -14.01 9.20 -10.89
CA ARG A 163 -14.21 9.31 -12.36
C ARG A 163 -14.18 7.97 -13.08
N GLN A 164 -13.38 7.03 -12.61
CA GLN A 164 -13.14 5.78 -13.33
C GLN A 164 -13.93 4.61 -12.75
N VAL A 165 -14.25 4.64 -11.45
CA VAL A 165 -14.90 3.54 -10.75
C VAL A 165 -16.31 3.92 -10.34
N LEU A 166 -16.44 4.82 -9.36
CA LEU A 166 -17.70 5.08 -8.64
C LEU A 166 -18.78 5.71 -9.53
N SER A 167 -18.44 6.73 -10.33
CA SER A 167 -19.41 7.34 -11.27
C SER A 167 -19.87 6.41 -12.39
N LYS A 168 -19.19 5.29 -12.58
CA LYS A 168 -19.50 4.27 -13.59
C LYS A 168 -20.08 2.99 -12.97
N HIS A 169 -20.29 2.96 -11.66
CA HIS A 169 -20.73 1.77 -10.91
C HIS A 169 -19.88 0.53 -11.20
N ARG A 170 -18.57 0.73 -11.34
CA ARG A 170 -17.61 -0.36 -11.52
C ARG A 170 -17.11 -0.85 -10.17
N THR A 171 -16.73 -2.11 -10.13
CA THR A 171 -16.13 -2.74 -8.96
C THR A 171 -14.61 -2.61 -8.97
N ALA A 172 -14.00 -2.25 -7.84
CA ALA A 172 -12.56 -2.03 -7.76
C ALA A 172 -11.88 -2.63 -6.53
N LEU A 173 -10.73 -3.26 -6.75
CA LEU A 173 -9.75 -3.57 -5.71
C LEU A 173 -8.73 -2.42 -5.63
N MET A 174 -8.70 -1.69 -4.51
CA MET A 174 -7.66 -0.69 -4.24
C MET A 174 -6.48 -1.33 -3.48
N LEU A 175 -5.26 -1.11 -3.96
CA LEU A 175 -4.00 -1.56 -3.37
C LEU A 175 -3.11 -0.36 -3.02
N PHE A 176 -3.13 0.05 -1.74
CA PHE A 176 -2.43 1.25 -1.25
C PHE A 176 -1.90 1.05 0.17
N GLY A 177 -1.00 1.92 0.62
CA GLY A 177 -0.72 2.11 2.04
C GLY A 177 -2.01 2.42 2.80
N VAL A 178 -2.18 1.80 3.96
CA VAL A 178 -3.48 1.76 4.66
C VAL A 178 -4.02 3.16 5.02
N ASP A 179 -3.14 4.15 5.20
CA ASP A 179 -3.51 5.53 5.52
C ASP A 179 -4.33 6.20 4.40
N HIS A 180 -4.06 5.86 3.13
CA HIS A 180 -4.87 6.31 1.99
C HIS A 180 -6.29 5.74 2.02
N LEU A 181 -6.48 4.65 2.76
CA LEU A 181 -7.67 3.82 2.72
C LEU A 181 -8.64 4.10 3.88
N PHE A 182 -8.25 4.85 4.90
CA PHE A 182 -9.10 5.03 6.08
C PHE A 182 -10.43 5.73 5.79
N HIS A 183 -11.50 5.23 6.42
CA HIS A 183 -12.77 5.93 6.56
C HIS A 183 -12.64 7.14 7.47
N ASP A 184 -13.46 8.16 7.25
CA ASP A 184 -13.67 9.33 8.13
C ASP A 184 -12.40 10.12 8.52
N VAL A 185 -11.29 9.89 7.81
CA VAL A 185 -10.07 10.70 7.88
C VAL A 185 -10.11 11.71 6.74
N LYS A 186 -10.17 13.00 7.07
CA LYS A 186 -10.44 14.10 6.12
C LYS A 186 -9.50 14.12 4.91
N ASP A 187 -8.29 13.59 5.10
CA ASP A 187 -7.24 13.62 4.11
C ASP A 187 -6.87 12.28 3.47
N SER A 188 -7.47 11.17 3.87
CA SER A 188 -7.35 9.90 3.14
C SER A 188 -8.16 9.94 1.83
N ALA A 189 -7.74 9.17 0.83
CA ALA A 189 -8.43 9.08 -0.45
C ALA A 189 -9.86 8.56 -0.28
N VAL A 190 -10.05 7.53 0.55
CA VAL A 190 -11.37 6.94 0.85
C VAL A 190 -12.26 7.96 1.55
N GLY A 191 -11.80 8.55 2.66
CA GLY A 191 -12.55 9.59 3.37
C GLY A 191 -12.87 10.81 2.47
N LYS A 192 -12.06 11.08 1.44
CA LYS A 192 -12.35 12.13 0.45
C LYS A 192 -13.54 11.79 -0.45
N TYR A 193 -13.54 10.64 -1.13
CA TYR A 193 -14.61 10.32 -2.07
C TYR A 193 -15.90 9.85 -1.37
N GLU A 194 -15.82 9.31 -0.15
CA GLU A 194 -17.00 8.85 0.60
C GLU A 194 -17.93 9.99 1.00
N ARG A 195 -17.46 11.24 1.01
CA ARG A 195 -18.34 12.42 1.14
C ARG A 195 -19.41 12.47 0.04
N LYS A 196 -19.10 11.93 -1.15
CA LYS A 196 -20.01 11.86 -2.30
C LYS A 196 -20.57 10.45 -2.52
N TYR A 197 -19.81 9.41 -2.15
CA TYR A 197 -20.15 8.01 -2.35
C TYR A 197 -20.09 7.23 -1.01
N PRO A 198 -20.90 7.59 0.00
CA PRO A 198 -20.82 6.98 1.32
C PRO A 198 -21.22 5.50 1.27
N GLY A 199 -20.55 4.66 2.07
CA GLY A 199 -20.91 3.25 2.25
C GLY A 199 -20.65 2.37 1.04
N LYS A 200 -19.82 2.81 0.09
CA LYS A 200 -19.46 2.05 -1.11
C LYS A 200 -18.18 1.22 -0.95
N THR A 201 -17.42 1.47 0.10
CA THR A 201 -16.09 0.92 0.30
C THR A 201 -16.03 0.03 1.52
N PHE A 202 -15.33 -1.09 1.39
CA PHE A 202 -14.95 -1.97 2.48
C PHE A 202 -13.43 -1.92 2.67
N VAL A 203 -12.96 -1.44 3.81
CA VAL A 203 -11.53 -1.21 4.07
C VAL A 203 -10.94 -2.32 4.94
N VAL A 204 -9.83 -2.88 4.47
CA VAL A 204 -9.10 -3.97 5.09
C VAL A 204 -7.69 -3.52 5.46
N ALA A 205 -7.38 -3.52 6.75
CA ALA A 205 -6.01 -3.35 7.22
C ALA A 205 -5.31 -4.71 7.35
N LYS A 206 -4.04 -4.79 6.97
CA LYS A 206 -3.21 -5.98 7.19
C LYS A 206 -2.65 -6.00 8.63
N HIS A 207 -2.39 -7.19 9.14
CA HIS A 207 -1.75 -7.40 10.43
C HIS A 207 -0.22 -7.24 10.33
N ASP A 208 0.31 -6.21 10.96
CA ASP A 208 1.75 -5.93 11.02
C ASP A 208 2.38 -6.18 12.41
N GLY A 209 1.66 -6.89 13.27
CA GLY A 209 2.00 -7.04 14.69
C GLY A 209 1.33 -5.97 15.56
N PHE A 210 1.39 -6.16 16.88
CA PHE A 210 0.78 -5.29 17.86
C PHE A 210 1.81 -4.38 18.53
N GLY A 211 1.71 -3.08 18.26
CA GLY A 211 2.53 -2.06 18.91
C GLY A 211 4.00 -2.11 18.49
N LEU A 212 4.29 -2.57 17.27
CA LEU A 212 5.63 -2.54 16.66
C LEU A 212 6.28 -1.17 16.82
N GLY A 213 7.55 -1.11 17.22
CA GLY A 213 8.28 0.14 17.44
C GLY A 213 7.82 0.90 18.69
N THR A 214 6.98 0.29 19.54
CA THR A 214 6.48 0.89 20.78
C THR A 214 6.76 -0.02 21.98
N PRO A 215 6.68 0.49 23.22
CA PRO A 215 6.87 -0.36 24.40
C PRO A 215 5.82 -1.48 24.57
N TYR A 216 4.76 -1.49 23.74
CA TYR A 216 3.77 -2.56 23.69
C TYR A 216 4.19 -3.77 22.83
N GLU A 217 5.20 -3.64 21.97
CA GLU A 217 5.67 -4.72 21.07
C GLU A 217 5.98 -6.02 21.82
N LYS A 218 6.53 -5.93 23.04
CA LYS A 218 6.80 -7.10 23.90
C LYS A 218 5.56 -7.93 24.25
N TYR A 219 4.36 -7.38 24.08
CA TYR A 219 3.08 -8.04 24.32
C TYR A 219 2.43 -8.61 23.05
N ASP A 220 3.08 -8.47 21.89
CA ASP A 220 2.59 -8.95 20.61
C ASP A 220 2.30 -10.47 20.61
N ARG A 221 3.30 -11.28 20.98
CA ARG A 221 3.19 -12.75 21.03
C ARG A 221 1.98 -13.26 21.84
N PRO A 222 1.73 -12.77 23.08
CA PRO A 222 0.51 -13.10 23.80
C PRO A 222 -0.80 -12.83 23.04
N PHE A 223 -0.88 -11.73 22.29
CA PHE A 223 -2.07 -11.41 21.48
C PHE A 223 -2.16 -12.29 20.23
N GLU A 224 -1.07 -12.49 19.50
CA GLU A 224 -1.04 -13.39 18.34
C GLU A 224 -1.40 -14.83 18.70
N LYS A 225 -1.09 -15.29 19.93
CA LYS A 225 -1.49 -16.62 20.40
C LYS A 225 -3.02 -16.81 20.38
N ARG A 226 -3.80 -15.73 20.54
CA ARG A 226 -5.27 -15.76 20.43
C ARG A 226 -5.75 -15.95 18.99
N MET A 227 -4.88 -15.71 18.01
CA MET A 227 -5.12 -15.84 16.57
C MET A 227 -4.56 -17.17 16.00
N ALA A 228 -3.85 -17.96 16.81
CA ALA A 228 -3.15 -19.16 16.35
C ALA A 228 -4.05 -20.25 15.75
N SER A 229 -5.35 -20.28 16.11
CA SER A 229 -6.33 -21.23 15.57
C SER A 229 -7.05 -20.72 14.32
N TRP A 230 -6.78 -19.49 13.88
CA TRP A 230 -7.44 -18.92 12.72
C TRP A 230 -6.94 -19.60 11.44
N PRO A 231 -7.78 -19.70 10.40
CA PRO A 231 -7.27 -19.99 9.07
C PRO A 231 -6.15 -19.00 8.70
N SER A 232 -5.11 -19.47 8.01
CA SER A 232 -4.09 -18.57 7.45
C SER A 232 -4.04 -18.74 5.93
N PRO A 233 -4.33 -17.70 5.14
CA PRO A 233 -4.71 -16.34 5.55
C PRO A 233 -6.18 -16.25 6.02
N SER A 234 -6.47 -15.35 6.97
CA SER A 234 -7.83 -15.06 7.44
C SER A 234 -8.20 -13.58 7.39
N LEU A 235 -9.49 -13.32 7.21
CA LEU A 235 -10.10 -12.01 7.32
C LEU A 235 -11.11 -12.02 8.48
N VAL A 236 -11.07 -10.99 9.32
CA VAL A 236 -12.04 -10.77 10.41
C VAL A 236 -12.65 -9.38 10.31
N THR A 237 -13.94 -9.25 10.54
CA THR A 237 -14.58 -7.95 10.76
C THR A 237 -14.26 -7.45 12.16
N LEU A 238 -13.94 -6.16 12.31
CA LEU A 238 -13.44 -5.61 13.58
C LEU A 238 -14.55 -5.28 14.59
N LYS A 239 -15.67 -4.69 14.13
CA LYS A 239 -16.69 -4.09 15.00
C LYS A 239 -17.17 -5.05 16.10
N GLY A 240 -17.11 -4.58 17.36
CA GLY A 240 -17.58 -5.33 18.53
C GLY A 240 -16.65 -6.44 19.03
N THR A 241 -15.45 -6.58 18.46
CA THR A 241 -14.49 -7.61 18.87
C THR A 241 -13.43 -7.07 19.84
N TRP A 242 -12.79 -7.98 20.59
CA TRP A 242 -11.61 -7.63 21.39
C TRP A 242 -10.47 -7.08 20.54
N LEU A 243 -10.37 -7.49 19.27
CA LEU A 243 -9.33 -7.02 18.38
C LEU A 243 -9.50 -5.53 18.07
N ALA A 244 -10.74 -5.09 17.82
CA ALA A 244 -11.03 -3.66 17.64
C ALA A 244 -10.67 -2.83 18.87
N ASP A 245 -11.03 -3.31 20.06
CA ASP A 245 -10.72 -2.62 21.31
C ASP A 245 -9.20 -2.56 21.55
N LEU A 246 -8.48 -3.66 21.31
CA LEU A 246 -7.02 -3.69 21.38
C LEU A 246 -6.38 -2.66 20.45
N LEU A 247 -6.75 -2.67 19.17
CA LEU A 247 -6.23 -1.75 18.16
C LEU A 247 -6.52 -0.29 18.53
N SER A 248 -7.67 0.00 19.15
CA SER A 248 -8.00 1.34 19.61
C SER A 248 -7.12 1.84 20.78
N LYS A 249 -6.61 0.92 21.60
CA LYS A 249 -5.78 1.18 22.78
C LYS A 249 -4.29 1.22 22.47
N LEU A 250 -3.87 0.62 21.37
CA LEU A 250 -2.49 0.69 20.90
C LEU A 250 -2.18 2.10 20.36
N PRO A 251 -0.95 2.60 20.55
CA PRO A 251 -0.48 3.81 19.87
C PRO A 251 -0.48 3.58 18.35
N SER A 252 -0.52 4.67 17.58
CA SER A 252 -0.34 4.51 16.13
C SER A 252 1.03 3.89 15.81
N THR A 253 1.04 2.98 14.84
CA THR A 253 2.26 2.44 14.23
C THR A 253 2.73 3.30 13.05
N THR A 254 1.97 4.34 12.68
CA THR A 254 2.37 5.33 11.69
C THR A 254 3.02 6.53 12.37
N TYR A 255 4.03 7.10 11.72
CA TYR A 255 4.79 8.22 12.25
C TYR A 255 4.80 9.37 11.25
N SER A 256 4.59 10.59 11.75
CA SER A 256 4.81 11.83 11.03
C SER A 256 6.26 12.26 11.16
N MET A 257 6.87 12.65 10.05
CA MET A 257 8.21 13.25 10.03
C MET A 257 8.11 14.73 10.35
N THR A 258 8.86 15.20 11.35
CA THR A 258 9.08 16.63 11.60
C THR A 258 10.55 16.93 11.46
N THR A 259 10.91 17.77 10.49
CA THR A 259 12.28 18.23 10.31
C THR A 259 12.45 19.59 10.98
N LYS A 260 13.45 19.71 11.85
CA LYS A 260 13.86 20.97 12.50
C LYS A 260 15.33 21.22 12.25
N LYS A 261 15.74 22.48 12.09
CA LYS A 261 17.16 22.85 12.08
C LYS A 261 17.76 22.62 13.47
N GLY A 262 18.78 21.78 13.54
CA GLY A 262 19.57 21.55 14.74
C GLY A 262 20.53 22.71 15.05
N PRO A 263 21.19 22.69 16.22
CA PRO A 263 22.11 23.74 16.66
C PRO A 263 23.27 24.01 15.69
N ASN A 264 23.60 23.01 14.86
CA ASN A 264 24.71 23.04 13.91
C ASN A 264 24.27 23.42 12.48
N GLY A 265 23.00 23.82 12.28
CA GLY A 265 22.43 24.13 10.96
C GLY A 265 22.03 22.91 10.12
N HIS A 266 22.35 21.70 10.57
CA HIS A 266 21.89 20.44 9.97
C HIS A 266 20.42 20.17 10.31
N ASP A 267 19.71 19.55 9.38
CA ASP A 267 18.34 19.13 9.59
C ASP A 267 18.29 17.91 10.52
N ILE A 268 17.54 18.03 11.62
CA ILE A 268 17.19 16.95 12.53
C ILE A 268 15.77 16.54 12.21
N THR A 269 15.61 15.32 11.70
CA THR A 269 14.29 14.74 11.46
C THR A 269 13.89 13.89 12.66
N THR A 270 12.78 14.24 13.31
CA THR A 270 12.17 13.44 14.37
C THR A 270 10.89 12.80 13.87
N TYR A 271 10.72 11.51 14.14
CA TYR A 271 9.52 10.75 13.85
C TYR A 271 8.59 10.80 15.07
N VAL A 272 7.38 11.33 14.89
CA VAL A 272 6.38 11.46 15.94
C VAL A 272 5.21 10.54 15.60
N PRO A 273 4.75 9.65 16.50
CA PRO A 273 3.58 8.82 16.23
C PRO A 273 2.38 9.66 15.78
N ASN A 274 1.74 9.26 14.69
CA ASN A 274 0.57 9.95 14.13
C ASN A 274 -0.70 9.29 14.65
N ASP A 275 -1.16 9.70 15.84
CA ASP A 275 -2.33 9.12 16.50
C ASP A 275 -3.68 9.48 15.84
N ILE A 276 -3.68 10.35 14.82
CA ILE A 276 -4.89 10.75 14.07
C ILE A 276 -5.28 9.68 13.05
N ASP A 277 -4.30 8.93 12.53
CA ASP A 277 -4.45 7.98 11.42
C ASP A 277 -4.10 6.56 11.88
N LYS A 278 -4.84 6.06 12.88
CA LYS A 278 -4.64 4.70 13.40
C LYS A 278 -5.67 3.71 12.88
N VAL A 279 -5.25 2.46 12.70
CA VAL A 279 -6.13 1.33 12.40
C VAL A 279 -7.07 1.11 13.59
N THR A 280 -8.36 1.33 13.38
CA THR A 280 -9.42 1.09 14.37
C THR A 280 -10.68 0.63 13.66
N ALA A 281 -11.66 0.13 14.43
CA ALA A 281 -12.99 -0.17 13.88
C ALA A 281 -13.79 1.06 13.39
N LYS A 282 -13.23 2.29 13.52
CA LYS A 282 -13.80 3.49 12.90
C LYS A 282 -13.20 3.77 11.52
N THR A 283 -11.92 3.45 11.35
CA THR A 283 -11.15 3.79 10.14
C THR A 283 -11.09 2.63 9.15
N VAL A 284 -11.29 1.39 9.61
CA VAL A 284 -11.33 0.19 8.75
C VAL A 284 -12.43 -0.79 9.21
N ASP A 285 -12.95 -1.59 8.28
CA ASP A 285 -14.00 -2.57 8.56
C ASP A 285 -13.46 -3.93 9.01
N ALA A 286 -12.31 -4.32 8.44
CA ALA A 286 -11.76 -5.65 8.61
C ALA A 286 -10.23 -5.67 8.73
N TYR A 287 -9.75 -6.81 9.22
CA TYR A 287 -8.36 -7.07 9.52
C TYR A 287 -7.92 -8.37 8.84
N LEU A 288 -6.87 -8.27 8.04
CA LEU A 288 -6.27 -9.37 7.28
C LEU A 288 -5.07 -9.92 8.03
N TYR A 289 -5.16 -11.18 8.44
CA TYR A 289 -4.09 -11.91 9.09
C TYR A 289 -3.46 -12.90 8.10
N LEU A 290 -2.19 -12.69 7.76
CA LEU A 290 -1.41 -13.57 6.89
C LEU A 290 -0.54 -14.58 7.66
N GLY A 291 -0.45 -14.42 8.97
CA GLY A 291 0.42 -15.18 9.85
C GLY A 291 1.07 -14.28 10.89
N PRO A 292 1.87 -14.85 11.82
CA PRO A 292 2.57 -14.08 12.83
C PRO A 292 3.52 -13.06 12.21
N ALA A 293 3.50 -11.82 12.69
CA ALA A 293 4.29 -10.71 12.14
C ALA A 293 5.80 -10.99 12.15
N ARG A 294 6.29 -11.69 13.17
CA ARG A 294 7.71 -12.11 13.27
C ARG A 294 8.17 -13.11 12.20
N LEU A 295 7.23 -13.72 11.48
CA LEU A 295 7.50 -14.65 10.38
C LEU A 295 7.27 -13.99 9.02
N ALA A 296 6.90 -12.71 9.00
CA ALA A 296 6.63 -11.98 7.78
C ALA A 296 7.88 -11.91 6.91
N LEU A 297 7.70 -12.19 5.63
CA LEU A 297 8.78 -12.14 4.65
C LEU A 297 8.84 -10.77 3.97
N SER A 298 10.05 -10.28 3.76
CA SER A 298 10.30 -9.08 2.96
C SER A 298 10.59 -9.43 1.50
N GLU A 299 10.14 -8.58 0.58
CA GLU A 299 10.48 -8.63 -0.83
C GLU A 299 11.97 -8.30 -1.01
N ALA A 300 12.69 -9.18 -1.70
CA ALA A 300 14.04 -8.87 -2.17
C ALA A 300 13.94 -7.95 -3.40
N ILE A 301 14.70 -6.85 -3.43
CA ILE A 301 14.76 -6.00 -4.63
C ILE A 301 15.35 -6.83 -5.77
N PRO A 302 14.67 -6.92 -6.92
CA PRO A 302 15.23 -7.63 -8.07
C PRO A 302 16.55 -7.01 -8.53
N ALA A 303 17.61 -7.83 -8.58
CA ALA A 303 18.96 -7.38 -8.89
C ALA A 303 19.06 -6.60 -10.22
N TYR A 304 18.25 -6.95 -11.22
CA TYR A 304 18.25 -6.26 -12.52
C TYR A 304 17.88 -4.77 -12.42
N ILE A 305 17.17 -4.34 -11.37
CA ILE A 305 16.84 -2.91 -11.16
C ILE A 305 18.13 -2.12 -10.91
N PHE A 306 19.07 -2.67 -10.14
CA PHE A 306 20.35 -2.02 -9.86
C PHE A 306 21.37 -2.21 -10.97
N LEU A 307 21.23 -3.25 -11.79
CA LEU A 307 22.04 -3.44 -13.00
C LEU A 307 21.64 -2.46 -14.12
N ASP A 308 20.45 -1.86 -14.05
CA ASP A 308 20.03 -0.75 -14.91
C ASP A 308 20.71 0.56 -14.47
N THR A 309 21.94 0.75 -14.91
CA THR A 309 22.78 1.89 -14.52
C THR A 309 22.13 3.24 -14.86
N LYS A 310 21.44 3.33 -16.01
CA LYS A 310 20.71 4.56 -16.41
C LYS A 310 19.61 4.89 -15.40
N TYR A 311 18.85 3.89 -14.98
CA TYR A 311 17.79 4.09 -14.00
C TYR A 311 18.33 4.43 -12.60
N VAL A 312 19.41 3.78 -12.15
CA VAL A 312 20.08 4.13 -10.88
C VAL A 312 20.60 5.56 -10.90
N HIS A 313 21.19 6.02 -12.01
CA HIS A 313 21.61 7.42 -12.17
C HIS A 313 20.43 8.39 -12.07
N GLU A 314 19.29 8.02 -12.66
CA GLU A 314 18.07 8.80 -12.58
C GLU A 314 17.51 8.86 -11.15
N LEU A 315 17.45 7.75 -10.41
CA LEU A 315 17.05 7.73 -9.00
C LEU A 315 17.95 8.64 -8.14
N ARG A 316 19.27 8.58 -8.33
CA ARG A 316 20.22 9.48 -7.63
C ARG A 316 20.00 10.94 -8.00
N ARG A 317 19.65 11.24 -9.26
CA ARG A 317 19.32 12.61 -9.68
C ARG A 317 18.07 13.11 -8.96
N ARG A 318 17.03 12.28 -8.87
CA ARG A 318 15.79 12.60 -8.16
C ARG A 318 16.02 12.81 -6.67
N ALA A 319 16.80 11.94 -6.02
CA ALA A 319 17.15 12.07 -4.60
C ALA A 319 17.78 13.44 -4.28
N ARG A 320 18.69 13.94 -5.14
CA ARG A 320 19.27 15.29 -5.01
C ARG A 320 18.27 16.43 -5.19
N ILE A 321 17.17 16.20 -5.90
CA ILE A 321 16.13 17.21 -6.14
C ILE A 321 15.14 17.28 -4.97
N VAL A 322 14.79 16.13 -4.37
CA VAL A 322 13.78 16.03 -3.31
C VAL A 322 14.37 16.38 -1.94
N ASP A 323 15.69 16.54 -1.81
CA ASP A 323 16.41 16.78 -0.54
C ASP A 323 16.04 15.75 0.53
N ASN A 324 15.88 14.50 0.08
CA ASN A 324 15.37 13.40 0.89
C ASN A 324 16.49 12.36 1.11
N PRO A 325 16.70 11.86 2.36
CA PRO A 325 17.61 10.74 2.64
C PRO A 325 17.27 9.41 1.92
N VAL A 326 16.28 9.37 1.02
CA VAL A 326 16.02 8.27 0.04
C VAL A 326 17.23 7.97 -0.90
N TYR A 327 18.39 8.54 -0.64
CA TYR A 327 19.67 8.05 -1.15
C TYR A 327 19.87 6.55 -0.89
N ASP A 328 19.40 6.02 0.25
CA ASP A 328 19.61 4.60 0.64
C ASP A 328 18.92 3.59 -0.30
N GLN A 329 17.72 3.88 -0.80
CA GLN A 329 16.99 2.96 -1.70
C GLN A 329 17.67 2.79 -3.07
N SER A 330 18.62 3.67 -3.42
CA SER A 330 19.38 3.65 -4.67
C SER A 330 20.78 3.03 -4.53
N LEU A 331 21.17 2.60 -3.32
CA LEU A 331 22.48 2.03 -3.06
C LEU A 331 22.47 0.51 -3.26
N PRO A 332 23.33 -0.02 -4.16
CA PRO A 332 23.44 -1.47 -4.38
C PRO A 332 23.84 -2.27 -3.14
N SER A 333 24.44 -1.63 -2.13
CA SER A 333 24.80 -2.28 -0.85
C SER A 333 23.58 -2.74 -0.05
N HIS A 334 22.40 -2.16 -0.26
CA HIS A 334 21.17 -2.53 0.46
C HIS A 334 20.31 -3.58 -0.28
N VAL A 335 20.78 -4.11 -1.42
CA VAL A 335 20.08 -5.18 -2.18
C VAL A 335 19.80 -6.41 -1.31
N PHE A 336 20.75 -6.75 -0.44
CA PHE A 336 20.71 -7.95 0.40
C PHE A 336 20.40 -7.64 1.87
N ASP A 337 20.22 -6.37 2.21
CA ASP A 337 19.94 -5.96 3.57
C ASP A 337 18.45 -6.18 3.86
N THR A 338 18.14 -7.26 4.59
CA THR A 338 16.80 -7.61 5.05
C THR A 338 16.33 -6.75 6.23
N ASP A 339 17.27 -6.07 6.89
CA ASP A 339 17.03 -5.29 8.11
C ASP A 339 16.91 -3.79 7.82
N HIS A 340 17.27 -3.37 6.60
CA HIS A 340 17.08 -1.99 6.14
C HIS A 340 15.62 -1.73 5.74
N SER A 341 14.96 -0.85 6.50
CA SER A 341 13.65 -0.31 6.14
C SER A 341 13.75 0.52 4.86
N ARG A 342 13.16 -0.02 3.78
CA ARG A 342 13.10 0.64 2.47
C ARG A 342 11.89 1.58 2.33
N PHE A 343 11.14 1.80 3.41
CA PHE A 343 9.96 2.66 3.43
C PHE A 343 10.11 3.73 4.49
N LEU A 344 9.67 4.95 4.17
CA LEU A 344 9.62 6.07 5.12
C LEU A 344 8.69 5.78 6.32
N HIS A 345 7.99 4.64 6.31
CA HIS A 345 7.03 4.22 7.32
C HIS A 345 7.47 3.04 8.19
N ALA A 346 8.58 2.36 7.92
CA ALA A 346 9.03 1.36 8.90
C ALA A 346 9.75 2.07 10.05
N PRO A 347 9.48 1.68 11.30
CA PRO A 347 10.10 2.29 12.46
C PRO A 347 11.63 2.13 12.35
N PRO A 348 12.41 3.10 12.86
CA PRO A 348 13.85 2.94 12.94
C PRO A 348 14.18 1.67 13.74
N PRO A 349 15.28 0.96 13.40
CA PRO A 349 15.70 -0.20 14.18
C PRO A 349 15.88 0.18 15.64
N ALA A 350 15.43 -0.70 16.54
CA ALA A 350 15.53 -0.48 17.97
C ALA A 350 17.01 -0.31 18.38
N GLY A 351 17.38 0.90 18.83
CA GLY A 351 18.69 1.18 19.42
C GLY A 351 19.58 2.20 18.71
N SER A 352 19.08 3.01 17.78
CA SER A 352 19.83 4.19 17.32
C SER A 352 19.53 5.41 18.21
N ASP A 353 20.16 5.44 19.39
CA ASP A 353 20.41 6.69 20.12
C ASP A 353 21.68 7.37 19.59
#